data_AF-A0A1Q7D1J6-F1
#
_entry.id   AF-A0A1Q7D1J6-F1
#
_cell.length_a   1.000
_cell.length_b   1.000
_cell.length_c   1.000
_cell.angle_alpha   90.00
_cell.angle_beta   90.00
_cell.angle_gamma   90.00
#
_symmetry.space_group_name_H-M   'P 1'
#
loop_
_entity.id
_entity.type
_entity.pdbx_description
1 polymer ?
#
loop_
_entity_poly.entity_id
_entity_poly.type
_entity_poly.pdbx_seq_one_letter_code
_entity_poly.pdbx_strand_id
1 'polypeptide(L)'
;MVVGRYHGTMRSIVIAVFLIVLGLSVPPAHAQGLDAASAEALAATLRMLTDPSQRAGAIAGNSDARAMDQKIRALTGSDQLTEELYGLAAQIFEELGRSQGGDVGKMLGALEQGQQDPAAFAAMLSPATLARLRELATRISDQRK
;
A
#
# COMPACT_ATOMS: atom_id res chain seq x y z
N MET A 1 -27.21 37.83 -35.23
CA MET A 1 -27.65 36.56 -35.86
C MET A 1 -26.49 35.57 -35.76
N VAL A 2 -26.51 34.68 -34.77
CA VAL A 2 -26.58 33.20 -34.90
C VAL A 2 -25.29 32.60 -35.52
N VAL A 3 -24.30 32.16 -34.71
CA VAL A 3 -24.04 30.83 -34.07
C VAL A 3 -23.10 29.93 -34.91
N GLY A 4 -22.13 29.27 -34.24
CA GLY A 4 -21.50 28.04 -34.70
C GLY A 4 -20.06 27.81 -34.19
N ARG A 5 -19.85 27.46 -32.91
CA ARG A 5 -19.62 26.10 -32.35
C ARG A 5 -18.18 25.54 -32.49
N TYR A 6 -17.59 25.29 -31.32
CA TYR A 6 -16.34 24.61 -30.99
C TYR A 6 -16.14 23.22 -31.64
N HIS A 7 -14.88 22.83 -31.91
CA HIS A 7 -14.17 21.65 -31.36
C HIS A 7 -13.00 21.18 -32.25
N GLY A 8 -11.85 20.83 -31.64
CA GLY A 8 -11.22 19.54 -31.97
C GLY A 8 -9.77 19.47 -32.47
N THR A 9 -9.04 20.57 -32.68
CA THR A 9 -7.81 20.52 -33.53
C THR A 9 -6.46 20.54 -32.80
N MET A 10 -6.39 20.36 -31.48
CA MET A 10 -5.11 20.33 -30.74
C MET A 10 -4.92 19.11 -29.83
N ARG A 11 -5.67 18.03 -30.06
CA ARG A 11 -5.59 16.80 -29.24
C ARG A 11 -5.18 15.54 -30.02
N SER A 12 -4.90 15.66 -31.32
CA SER A 12 -4.76 14.51 -32.23
C SER A 12 -3.38 14.30 -32.83
N ILE A 13 -2.35 15.09 -32.46
CA ILE A 13 -0.99 14.97 -33.04
C ILE A 13 -0.03 14.17 -32.15
N VAL A 14 -0.37 13.90 -30.88
CA VAL A 14 0.52 13.16 -29.96
C VAL A 14 0.32 11.64 -30.02
N ILE A 15 -0.76 11.15 -30.66
CA ILE A 15 -1.16 9.73 -30.60
C ILE A 15 -0.51 8.88 -31.70
N ALA A 16 0.10 9.47 -32.74
CA ALA A 16 0.52 8.72 -33.93
C ALA A 16 1.97 8.17 -33.91
N VAL A 17 2.84 8.59 -32.97
CA VAL A 17 4.26 8.18 -32.99
C VAL A 17 4.57 7.02 -32.02
N PHE A 18 3.69 6.73 -31.07
CA PHE A 18 3.95 5.69 -30.05
C PHE A 18 3.54 4.26 -30.48
N LEU A 19 2.85 4.10 -31.62
CA LEU A 19 2.26 2.81 -32.04
C LEU A 19 3.08 1.99 -33.05
N ILE A 20 4.31 2.42 -33.40
CA ILE A 20 5.12 1.73 -34.44
C ILE A 20 6.21 0.81 -33.85
N VAL A 21 6.37 0.71 -32.52
CA VAL A 21 7.30 -0.25 -31.89
C VAL A 21 6.54 -1.44 -31.26
N LEU A 22 5.53 -1.95 -31.96
CA LEU A 22 5.00 -3.31 -31.75
C LEU A 22 5.58 -4.21 -32.84
N GLY A 23 6.76 -4.78 -32.59
CA GLY A 23 7.42 -5.62 -33.58
C GLY A 23 8.46 -6.60 -33.04
N LEU A 24 8.58 -6.76 -31.72
CA LEU A 24 9.46 -7.77 -31.14
C LEU A 24 8.69 -8.54 -30.08
N SER A 25 8.57 -9.84 -30.32
CA SER A 25 8.13 -10.91 -29.42
C SER A 25 7.99 -10.47 -27.97
N VAL A 26 6.75 -10.44 -27.46
CA VAL A 26 6.49 -10.32 -26.02
C VAL A 26 6.65 -11.73 -25.44
N PRO A 27 7.78 -12.11 -24.82
CA PRO A 27 7.77 -13.26 -23.95
C PRO A 27 6.73 -13.02 -22.85
N PRO A 28 6.09 -14.06 -22.29
CA PRO A 28 5.22 -13.89 -21.14
C PRO A 28 6.02 -13.13 -20.09
N ALA A 29 5.53 -11.93 -19.73
CA ALA A 29 6.15 -11.12 -18.71
C ALA A 29 6.09 -11.93 -17.40
N HIS A 30 7.20 -12.61 -17.10
CA HIS A 30 7.50 -13.03 -15.76
C HIS A 30 7.34 -11.80 -14.86
N ALA A 31 6.61 -11.95 -13.77
CA ALA A 31 6.54 -10.97 -12.70
C ALA A 31 7.93 -10.36 -12.50
N GLN A 32 8.09 -9.09 -12.86
CA GLN A 32 9.31 -8.37 -12.56
C GLN A 32 9.33 -8.23 -11.04
N GLY A 33 10.11 -9.09 -10.40
CA GLY A 33 10.46 -8.97 -8.98
C GLY A 33 10.88 -7.54 -8.65
N LEU A 34 10.74 -7.15 -7.38
CA LEU A 34 11.32 -5.90 -6.88
C LEU A 34 12.74 -5.77 -7.43
N ASP A 35 13.05 -4.64 -8.07
CA ASP A 35 14.46 -4.32 -8.29
C ASP A 35 15.16 -4.26 -6.93
N ALA A 36 16.46 -4.47 -6.91
CA ALA A 36 17.20 -4.63 -5.66
C ALA A 36 17.03 -3.42 -4.71
N ALA A 37 16.92 -2.20 -5.24
CA ALA A 37 16.74 -1.01 -4.42
C ALA A 37 15.34 -0.94 -3.81
N SER A 38 14.31 -1.29 -4.58
CA SER A 38 12.94 -1.37 -4.08
C SER A 38 12.77 -2.48 -3.02
N ALA A 39 13.44 -3.61 -3.20
CA ALA A 39 13.44 -4.71 -2.21
C ALA A 39 14.10 -4.29 -0.89
N GLU A 40 15.23 -3.59 -0.98
CA GLU A 40 15.95 -3.06 0.17
C GLU A 40 15.13 -1.99 0.90
N ALA A 41 14.48 -1.08 0.18
CA ALA A 41 13.61 -0.07 0.76
C ALA A 41 12.40 -0.67 1.48
N LEU A 42 11.78 -1.71 0.91
CA LEU A 42 10.71 -2.45 1.58
C LEU A 42 11.22 -3.13 2.85
N ALA A 43 12.37 -3.83 2.77
CA ALA A 43 12.97 -4.47 3.93
C ALA A 43 13.32 -3.48 5.05
N ALA A 44 13.85 -2.30 4.69
CA ALA A 44 14.12 -1.22 5.63
C ALA A 44 12.82 -0.69 6.27
N THR A 45 11.75 -0.55 5.48
CA THR A 45 10.43 -0.14 5.98
C THR A 45 9.85 -1.16 6.95
N LEU A 46 9.92 -2.45 6.62
CA LEU A 46 9.45 -3.54 7.48
C LEU A 46 10.24 -3.58 8.80
N ARG A 47 11.56 -3.42 8.73
CA ARG A 47 12.41 -3.34 9.93
C ARG A 47 12.06 -2.13 10.79
N MET A 48 11.92 -0.96 10.18
CA MET A 48 11.50 0.25 10.88
C MET A 48 10.13 0.08 11.53
N LEU A 49 9.16 -0.55 10.85
CA LEU A 49 7.81 -0.77 11.40
C LEU A 49 7.81 -1.72 12.60
N THR A 50 8.69 -2.73 12.62
CA THR A 50 8.72 -3.76 13.65
C THR A 50 9.65 -3.46 14.82
N ASP A 51 10.61 -2.55 14.64
CA ASP A 51 11.51 -2.08 15.68
C ASP A 51 10.96 -0.80 16.33
N PRO A 52 10.52 -0.84 17.61
CA PRO A 52 9.92 0.32 18.27
C PRO A 52 10.83 1.54 18.34
N SER A 53 12.15 1.33 18.47
CA SER A 53 13.11 2.43 18.59
C SER A 53 13.31 3.13 17.25
N GLN A 54 13.43 2.35 16.17
CA GLN A 54 13.52 2.91 14.81
C GLN A 54 12.23 3.60 14.41
N ARG A 55 11.08 3.00 14.74
CA ARG A 55 9.76 3.60 14.50
C ARG A 55 9.60 4.93 15.24
N ALA A 56 9.98 4.99 16.51
CA ALA A 56 9.94 6.22 17.30
C ALA A 56 10.81 7.33 16.68
N GLY A 57 12.01 6.99 16.19
CA GLY A 57 12.87 7.93 15.47
C GLY A 57 12.25 8.46 14.19
N ALA A 58 11.66 7.58 13.37
CA ALA A 58 10.97 7.95 12.14
C ALA A 58 9.73 8.82 12.39
N ILE A 59 8.98 8.52 13.46
CA ILE A 59 7.83 9.30 13.91
C ILE A 59 8.29 10.68 14.37
N ALA A 60 9.32 10.79 15.21
CA ALA A 60 9.79 12.07 15.75
C ALA A 60 10.14 13.11 14.66
N GLY A 61 10.70 12.64 13.54
CA GLY A 61 11.08 13.47 12.40
C GLY A 61 9.91 13.92 11.49
N ASN A 62 8.68 13.44 11.71
CA ASN A 62 7.56 13.65 10.79
C ASN A 62 6.25 13.98 11.54
N SER A 63 5.67 15.16 11.29
CA SER A 63 4.43 15.60 11.96
C SER A 63 3.22 14.74 11.63
N ASP A 64 3.12 14.27 10.39
CA ASP A 64 2.00 13.44 9.94
C ASP A 64 2.11 12.03 10.52
N ALA A 65 3.34 11.51 10.60
CA ALA A 65 3.61 10.24 11.28
C ALA A 65 3.24 10.30 12.77
N ARG A 66 3.55 11.41 13.46
CA ARG A 66 3.11 11.65 14.84
C ARG A 66 1.60 11.66 14.99
N ALA A 67 0.90 12.36 14.09
CA ALA A 67 -0.55 12.42 14.13
C ALA A 67 -1.19 11.04 13.90
N MET A 68 -0.63 10.21 13.01
CA MET A 68 -1.11 8.85 12.79
C MET A 68 -0.79 7.91 13.95
N ASP A 69 0.42 7.98 14.53
CA ASP A 69 0.77 7.18 15.71
C ASP A 69 -0.16 7.48 16.90
N GLN A 70 -0.49 8.76 17.12
CA GLN A 70 -1.47 9.14 18.15
C GLN A 70 -2.85 8.52 17.89
N LYS A 71 -3.33 8.51 16.64
CA LYS A 71 -4.61 7.86 16.29
C LYS A 71 -4.55 6.35 16.49
N ILE A 72 -3.43 5.72 16.16
CA ILE A 72 -3.20 4.29 16.37
C ILE A 72 -3.26 3.96 17.85
N ARG A 73 -2.53 4.70 18.69
CA ARG A 73 -2.55 4.51 20.15
C ARG A 73 -3.92 4.74 20.76
N ALA A 74 -4.64 5.77 20.31
CA ALA A 74 -6.01 6.04 20.74
C ALA A 74 -6.99 4.93 20.32
N LEU A 75 -6.76 4.32 19.15
CA LEU A 75 -7.56 3.20 18.66
C LEU A 75 -7.32 1.93 19.48
N THR A 76 -6.05 1.58 19.73
CA THR A 76 -5.66 0.32 20.39
C THR A 76 -5.81 0.37 21.91
N GLY A 77 -5.62 1.54 22.52
CA GLY A 77 -5.81 1.75 23.97
C GLY A 77 -4.75 1.09 24.87
N SER A 78 -3.77 0.37 24.32
CA SER A 78 -2.64 -0.18 25.06
C SER A 78 -1.41 -0.32 24.17
N ASP A 79 -0.22 -0.21 24.77
CA ASP A 79 1.05 -0.37 24.06
C ASP A 79 1.17 -1.77 23.45
N GLN A 80 0.72 -2.81 24.15
CA GLN A 80 0.72 -4.17 23.62
C GLN A 80 -0.08 -4.28 22.31
N LEU A 81 -1.31 -3.77 22.29
CA LEU A 81 -2.14 -3.81 21.08
C LEU A 81 -1.61 -2.89 19.98
N THR A 82 -0.94 -1.79 20.34
CA THR A 82 -0.21 -0.94 19.37
C THR A 82 0.92 -1.71 18.69
N GLU A 83 1.76 -2.41 19.44
CA GLU A 83 2.85 -3.21 18.86
C GLU A 83 2.33 -4.34 17.97
N GLU A 84 1.27 -5.03 18.41
CA GLU A 84 0.64 -6.08 17.60
C GLU A 84 0.06 -5.53 16.29
N LEU A 85 -0.53 -4.33 16.32
CA LEU A 85 -1.05 -3.68 15.11
C LEU A 85 0.07 -3.27 14.14
N TYR A 86 1.18 -2.73 14.64
CA TYR A 86 2.35 -2.45 13.80
C TYR A 86 2.96 -3.72 13.21
N GLY A 87 3.04 -4.80 13.99
CA GLY A 87 3.48 -6.10 13.51
C GLY A 87 2.58 -6.67 12.41
N LEU A 88 1.26 -6.57 12.58
CA LEU A 88 0.31 -7.00 11.56
C LEU A 88 0.40 -6.15 10.28
N ALA A 89 0.59 -4.84 10.41
CA ALA A 89 0.83 -3.97 9.27
C ALA A 89 2.07 -4.39 8.48
N ALA A 90 3.19 -4.65 9.17
CA ALA A 90 4.41 -5.16 8.53
C ALA A 90 4.17 -6.49 7.80
N GLN A 91 3.44 -7.43 8.40
CA GLN A 91 3.06 -8.69 7.75
C GLN A 91 2.25 -8.45 6.47
N ILE A 92 1.29 -7.53 6.48
CA ILE A 92 0.48 -7.17 5.32
C ILE A 92 1.34 -6.56 4.21
N PHE A 93 2.26 -5.65 4.52
CA PHE A 93 3.19 -5.07 3.54
C PHE A 93 4.06 -6.14 2.89
N GLU A 94 4.57 -7.08 3.68
CA GLU A 94 5.39 -8.18 3.19
C GLU A 94 4.60 -9.13 2.28
N GLU A 95 3.35 -9.43 2.66
CA GLU A 95 2.44 -10.27 1.88
C GLU A 95 2.05 -9.62 0.54
N LEU A 96 1.69 -8.34 0.55
CA LEU A 96 1.37 -7.60 -0.67
C LEU A 96 2.59 -7.46 -1.59
N GLY A 97 3.77 -7.21 -1.03
CA GLY A 97 5.00 -7.17 -1.80
C GLY A 97 5.27 -8.50 -2.53
N ARG A 98 5.01 -9.63 -1.87
CA ARG A 98 5.14 -10.96 -2.49
C ARG A 98 4.03 -11.26 -3.51
N SER A 99 2.78 -10.99 -3.17
CA SER A 99 1.62 -11.35 -4.01
C SER A 99 1.56 -10.55 -5.31
N GLN A 100 2.04 -9.30 -5.27
CA GLN A 100 2.15 -8.44 -6.45
C GLN A 100 3.42 -8.70 -7.27
N GLY A 101 4.10 -9.82 -7.01
CA GLY A 101 5.31 -10.20 -7.73
C GLY A 101 6.45 -9.22 -7.54
N GLY A 102 6.46 -8.46 -6.44
CA GLY A 102 7.44 -7.43 -6.18
C GLY A 102 7.20 -6.09 -6.87
N ASP A 103 6.01 -5.86 -7.42
CA ASP A 103 5.68 -4.57 -8.01
C ASP A 103 5.24 -3.57 -6.92
N VAL A 104 6.14 -2.62 -6.56
CA VAL A 104 5.85 -1.56 -5.58
C VAL A 104 4.65 -0.72 -5.98
N GLY A 105 4.49 -0.42 -7.27
CA GLY A 105 3.37 0.39 -7.77
C GLY A 105 2.04 -0.31 -7.55
N LYS A 106 1.98 -1.62 -7.79
CA LYS A 106 0.78 -2.43 -7.51
C LYS A 106 0.54 -2.64 -6.02
N MET A 107 1.61 -2.72 -5.21
CA MET A 107 1.48 -2.77 -3.76
C MET A 107 0.86 -1.48 -3.22
N LEU A 108 1.40 -0.32 -3.61
CA LEU A 108 0.87 0.99 -3.22
C LEU A 108 -0.55 1.19 -3.73
N GLY A 109 -0.83 0.82 -4.98
CA GLY A 109 -2.18 0.87 -5.55
C GLY A 109 -3.18 -0.02 -4.79
N ALA A 110 -2.77 -1.19 -4.32
CA ALA A 110 -3.61 -2.04 -3.47
C ALA A 110 -3.92 -1.38 -2.11
N LEU A 111 -2.94 -0.69 -1.51
CA LEU A 111 -3.14 0.04 -0.26
C LEU A 111 -4.06 1.26 -0.43
N GLU A 112 -3.90 2.01 -1.52
CA GLU A 112 -4.79 3.12 -1.87
C GLU A 112 -6.22 2.62 -2.13
N GLN A 113 -6.36 1.54 -2.90
CA GLN A 113 -7.66 0.91 -3.15
C GLN A 113 -8.28 0.41 -1.85
N GLY A 114 -7.50 -0.11 -0.91
CA GLY A 114 -8.00 -0.59 0.38
C GLY A 114 -8.57 0.51 1.28
N GLN A 115 -8.20 1.78 1.06
CA GLN A 115 -8.87 2.91 1.73
C GLN A 115 -10.27 3.15 1.17
N GLN A 116 -10.52 2.80 -0.09
CA GLN A 116 -11.81 2.98 -0.76
C GLN A 116 -12.71 1.75 -0.62
N ASP A 117 -12.12 0.56 -0.66
CA ASP A 117 -12.81 -0.73 -0.54
C ASP A 117 -12.04 -1.67 0.43
N PRO A 118 -12.32 -1.55 1.74
CA PRO A 118 -11.70 -2.41 2.75
C PRO A 118 -12.03 -3.90 2.57
N ALA A 119 -13.17 -4.22 1.96
CA ALA A 119 -13.60 -5.61 1.75
C ALA A 119 -12.81 -6.27 0.62
N ALA A 120 -12.62 -5.54 -0.49
CA ALA A 120 -11.75 -5.99 -1.58
C ALA A 120 -10.30 -6.13 -1.11
N PHE A 121 -9.80 -5.20 -0.30
CA PHE A 121 -8.46 -5.30 0.28
C PHE A 121 -8.32 -6.53 1.18
N ALA A 122 -9.30 -6.77 2.06
CA ALA A 122 -9.32 -7.97 2.90
C ALA A 122 -9.28 -9.24 2.04
N ALA A 123 -9.96 -9.29 0.89
CA ALA A 123 -9.94 -10.44 -0.01
C ALA A 123 -8.57 -10.70 -0.67
N MET A 124 -7.65 -9.72 -0.67
CA MET A 124 -6.28 -9.89 -1.18
C MET A 124 -5.34 -10.55 -0.16
N LEU A 125 -5.74 -10.61 1.11
CA LEU A 125 -4.92 -11.14 2.19
C LEU A 125 -5.13 -12.65 2.35
N SER A 126 -4.09 -13.35 2.79
CA SER A 126 -4.17 -14.76 3.10
C SER A 126 -5.18 -15.03 4.22
N PRO A 127 -5.78 -16.24 4.25
CA PRO A 127 -6.70 -16.61 5.32
C PRO A 127 -6.09 -16.45 6.72
N ALA A 128 -4.78 -16.70 6.86
CA ALA A 128 -4.07 -16.55 8.13
C ALA A 128 -3.95 -15.08 8.57
N THR A 129 -3.57 -14.18 7.66
CA THR A 129 -3.49 -12.74 7.93
C THR A 129 -4.87 -12.16 8.25
N LEU A 130 -5.91 -12.59 7.53
CA LEU A 130 -7.30 -12.22 7.83
C LEU A 130 -7.77 -12.68 9.21
N ALA A 131 -7.44 -13.92 9.60
CA ALA A 131 -7.78 -14.43 10.91
C ALA A 131 -7.14 -13.59 12.02
N ARG A 132 -5.85 -13.26 11.89
CA ARG A 132 -5.14 -12.38 12.84
C ARG A 132 -5.72 -10.97 12.89
N LEU A 133 -6.05 -10.39 11.74
CA LEU A 133 -6.69 -9.08 11.67
C LEU A 133 -8.03 -9.06 12.43
N ARG A 134 -8.85 -10.10 12.23
CA ARG A 134 -10.15 -10.24 12.92
C ARG A 134 -9.96 -10.43 14.42
N GLU A 135 -9.01 -11.27 14.84
CA GLU A 135 -8.68 -11.50 16.24
C GLU A 135 -8.24 -10.20 16.93
N LEU A 136 -7.30 -9.48 16.30
CA LEU A 136 -6.80 -8.21 16.82
C LEU A 136 -7.92 -7.16 16.90
N ALA A 137 -8.78 -7.08 15.88
CA ALA A 137 -9.92 -6.17 15.88
C ALA A 137 -10.91 -6.46 17.02
N THR A 138 -11.17 -7.75 17.31
CA THR A 138 -12.00 -8.15 18.45
C THR A 138 -11.37 -7.72 19.76
N ARG A 139 -10.07 -7.99 19.95
CA ARG A 139 -9.34 -7.60 21.18
C ARG A 139 -9.30 -6.09 21.39
N ILE A 140 -9.06 -5.31 20.33
CA ILE A 140 -9.14 -3.85 20.37
C ILE A 140 -10.56 -3.39 20.74
N SER A 141 -11.59 -4.01 20.19
CA SER A 141 -12.97 -3.66 20.49
C SER A 141 -13.33 -3.96 21.95
N ASP A 142 -12.87 -5.09 22.48
CA ASP A 142 -13.13 -5.48 23.86
C ASP A 142 -12.35 -4.63 24.86
N GLN A 143 -11.14 -4.19 24.53
CA GLN A 143 -10.36 -3.25 25.35
C GLN A 143 -11.05 -1.89 25.54
N ARG A 144 -11.92 -1.49 24.61
CA ARG A 144 -12.64 -0.20 24.65
C ARG A 144 -14.03 -0.27 25.28
N LYS A 145 -14.54 -1.47 25.59
CA LYS A 145 -15.82 -1.65 26.29
C LYS A 145 -15.64 -1.48 27.80
#